data_AF-A0A947RWC9-F1
#
_entry.id   AF-A0A947RWC9-F1
#
_cell.length_a   1.000
_cell.length_b   1.000
_cell.length_c   1.000
_cell.angle_alpha   90.00
_cell.angle_beta   90.00
_cell.angle_gamma   90.00
#
_symmetry.space_group_name_H-M   'P 1'
#
loop_
_entity.id
_entity.type
_entity.pdbx_description
1 polymer ?
#
loop_
_entity_poly.entity_id
_entity_poly.type
_entity_poly.pdbx_seq_one_letter_code
_entity_poly.pdbx_strand_id
1 'polypeptide(L)'
;MDFRKYLLLLMASGLLALTGCSDDDTTAPEDPPDLAFEGSDACAQCHVEIHGNWQDSGHPYKLTKIDGVAPTDKFPTFSAFNSVDKTVIEPPAGYAWADISYTIGGYGWKMRWMDENGYIITQNDDTQYNFEDGSRVAYHPNDPIGTIEYDCGRCHTTGWVLSDDDVAENNQD
;
A
#
# COMPACT_ATOMS: atom_id res chain seq x y z
N MET A 1 -20.41 -39.81 -78.70
CA MET A 1 -19.30 -40.24 -77.83
C MET A 1 -19.03 -39.08 -76.90
N ASP A 2 -19.45 -39.19 -75.64
CA ASP A 2 -19.62 -38.05 -74.74
C ASP A 2 -18.36 -37.86 -73.88
N PHE A 3 -17.51 -36.91 -74.29
CA PHE A 3 -16.20 -36.57 -73.73
C PHE A 3 -16.27 -35.99 -72.30
N ARG A 4 -17.47 -35.89 -71.73
CA ARG A 4 -17.77 -35.24 -70.44
C ARG A 4 -17.45 -36.05 -69.19
N LYS A 5 -17.10 -37.33 -69.32
CA LYS A 5 -16.93 -38.22 -68.15
C LYS A 5 -15.48 -38.48 -67.73
N TYR A 6 -14.49 -38.05 -68.53
CA TYR A 6 -13.06 -38.28 -68.28
C TYR A 6 -12.25 -37.01 -67.97
N LEU A 7 -12.92 -35.94 -67.53
CA LEU A 7 -12.32 -34.92 -66.68
C LEU A 7 -12.71 -35.20 -65.22
N LEU A 8 -12.77 -36.48 -64.81
CA LEU A 8 -11.68 -37.09 -64.06
C LEU A 8 -10.62 -36.08 -63.57
N LEU A 9 -10.68 -35.88 -62.26
CA LEU A 9 -9.57 -36.27 -61.40
C LEU A 9 -8.34 -35.35 -61.33
N LEU A 10 -8.36 -34.15 -61.89
CA LEU A 10 -7.26 -33.18 -61.71
C LEU A 10 -7.62 -31.92 -60.93
N MET A 11 -8.79 -31.86 -60.30
CA MET A 11 -9.20 -30.73 -59.46
C MET A 11 -9.71 -31.17 -58.08
N ALA A 12 -9.09 -32.20 -57.50
CA ALA A 12 -9.40 -32.65 -56.13
C ALA A 12 -8.17 -32.65 -55.20
N SER A 13 -7.01 -32.17 -55.68
CA SER A 13 -5.73 -32.26 -54.94
C SER A 13 -5.14 -30.91 -54.53
N GLY A 14 -5.86 -29.81 -54.77
CA GLY A 14 -5.32 -28.45 -54.63
C GLY A 14 -5.98 -27.59 -53.55
N LEU A 15 -6.76 -28.17 -52.64
CA LEU A 15 -7.50 -27.41 -51.62
C LEU A 15 -7.26 -27.94 -50.20
N LEU A 16 -6.02 -28.28 -49.88
CA LEU A 16 -5.59 -28.67 -48.52
C LEU A 16 -4.33 -27.90 -48.10
N ALA A 17 -4.28 -26.59 -48.37
CA ALA A 17 -3.09 -25.78 -48.04
C ALA A 17 -3.40 -24.36 -47.55
N LEU A 18 -4.56 -24.10 -46.93
CA LEU A 18 -4.86 -22.78 -46.35
C LEU A 18 -5.64 -22.83 -45.03
N THR A 19 -5.58 -23.93 -44.27
CA THR A 19 -5.78 -23.84 -42.82
C THR A 19 -4.42 -23.63 -42.16
N GLY A 20 -3.69 -22.60 -42.61
CA GLY A 20 -2.75 -21.94 -41.72
C GLY A 20 -3.59 -21.31 -40.61
N CYS A 21 -3.13 -21.41 -39.37
CA CYS A 21 -3.70 -20.63 -38.28
C CYS A 21 -3.84 -19.20 -38.77
N SER A 22 -5.08 -18.69 -38.84
CA SER A 22 -5.26 -17.27 -38.91
C SER A 22 -4.58 -16.72 -37.67
N ASP A 23 -3.53 -15.92 -37.82
CA ASP A 23 -3.05 -15.01 -36.78
C ASP A 23 -4.09 -13.89 -36.57
N ASP A 24 -5.36 -14.27 -36.46
CA ASP A 24 -6.45 -13.42 -36.01
C ASP A 24 -6.66 -13.73 -34.52
N ASP A 25 -5.56 -13.63 -33.77
CA ASP A 25 -5.63 -13.33 -32.35
C ASP A 25 -5.62 -11.79 -32.23
N THR A 26 -6.65 -11.15 -32.78
CA THR A 26 -6.94 -9.74 -32.51
C THR A 26 -7.60 -9.54 -31.15
N THR A 27 -7.82 -10.62 -30.41
CA THR A 27 -7.98 -10.57 -28.96
C THR A 27 -6.60 -10.67 -28.32
N ALA A 28 -5.83 -9.58 -28.38
CA ALA A 28 -4.88 -9.34 -27.29
C ALA A 28 -5.64 -9.66 -25.99
N PRO A 29 -5.11 -10.50 -25.09
CA PRO A 29 -5.75 -10.72 -23.81
C PRO A 29 -6.07 -9.34 -23.27
N GLU A 30 -7.36 -9.02 -23.07
CA GLU A 30 -7.70 -7.75 -22.45
C GLU A 30 -6.87 -7.70 -21.18
N ASP A 31 -6.13 -6.59 -21.00
CA ASP A 31 -5.39 -6.38 -19.77
C ASP A 31 -6.34 -6.73 -18.64
N PRO A 32 -5.95 -7.61 -17.70
CA PRO A 32 -6.82 -7.95 -16.59
C PRO A 32 -7.31 -6.63 -15.99
N PRO A 33 -8.61 -6.52 -15.65
CA PRO A 33 -9.14 -5.28 -15.12
C PRO A 33 -8.23 -4.80 -14.01
N ASP A 34 -7.93 -3.50 -14.00
CA ASP A 34 -7.06 -2.91 -12.99
C ASP A 34 -7.56 -3.38 -11.62
N LEU A 35 -6.81 -4.30 -11.00
CA LEU A 35 -7.29 -4.99 -9.82
C LEU A 35 -7.20 -4.00 -8.70
N ALA A 36 -8.36 -3.54 -8.22
CA ALA A 36 -8.43 -2.69 -7.06
C ALA A 36 -7.74 -3.38 -5.88
N PHE A 37 -7.00 -2.60 -5.09
CA PHE A 37 -6.45 -3.10 -3.85
C PHE A 37 -7.61 -3.29 -2.85
N GLU A 38 -7.92 -4.54 -2.52
CA GLU A 38 -9.11 -4.92 -1.74
C GLU A 38 -8.96 -4.75 -0.21
N GLY A 39 -7.74 -4.47 0.27
CA GLY A 39 -7.44 -4.37 1.69
C GLY A 39 -7.22 -5.71 2.41
N SER A 40 -6.46 -5.69 3.49
CA SER A 40 -6.15 -6.90 4.28
C SER A 40 -7.37 -7.53 4.97
N ASP A 41 -8.37 -6.72 5.36
CA ASP A 41 -9.59 -7.18 6.01
C ASP A 41 -10.43 -8.13 5.14
N ALA A 42 -10.40 -7.96 3.81
CA ALA A 42 -11.05 -8.90 2.88
C ALA A 42 -10.46 -10.31 3.02
N CYS A 43 -9.15 -10.42 3.27
CA CYS A 43 -8.45 -11.69 3.46
C CYS A 43 -8.85 -12.37 4.77
N ALA A 44 -9.17 -11.60 5.81
CA ALA A 44 -9.50 -12.09 7.14
C ALA A 44 -10.74 -13.00 7.15
N GLN A 45 -11.65 -12.85 6.18
CA GLN A 45 -12.87 -13.66 6.06
C GLN A 45 -12.58 -15.15 5.86
N CYS A 46 -11.46 -15.48 5.20
CA CYS A 46 -11.04 -16.85 4.91
C CYS A 46 -9.75 -17.23 5.65
N HIS A 47 -8.88 -16.26 5.96
CA HIS A 47 -7.54 -16.48 6.50
C HIS A 47 -7.35 -15.85 7.89
N VAL A 48 -8.28 -16.12 8.80
CA VAL A 48 -8.34 -15.52 10.14
C VAL A 48 -7.01 -15.61 10.90
N GLU A 49 -6.38 -16.78 10.96
CA GLU A 49 -5.13 -16.97 11.71
C GLU A 49 -3.94 -16.22 11.08
N ILE A 50 -3.83 -16.25 9.75
CA ILE A 50 -2.76 -15.55 9.04
C ILE A 50 -2.92 -14.04 9.23
N HIS A 51 -4.16 -13.55 9.11
CA HIS A 51 -4.47 -12.14 9.32
C HIS A 51 -4.15 -11.71 10.76
N GLY A 52 -4.57 -12.50 11.76
CA GLY A 52 -4.23 -12.22 13.17
C GLY A 52 -2.73 -12.19 13.42
N ASN A 53 -1.98 -13.18 12.91
CA ASN A 53 -0.51 -13.20 13.03
C ASN A 53 0.15 -11.99 12.34
N TRP A 54 -0.37 -11.56 11.19
CA TRP A 54 0.09 -10.36 10.50
C TRP A 54 -0.22 -9.09 11.32
N GLN A 55 -1.41 -8.97 11.88
CA GLN A 55 -1.77 -7.88 12.80
C GLN A 55 -0.86 -7.85 14.03
N ASP A 56 -0.49 -9.00 14.60
CA ASP A 56 0.40 -9.07 15.78
C ASP A 56 1.88 -8.81 15.44
N SER A 57 2.26 -8.86 14.17
CA SER A 57 3.66 -8.72 13.75
C SER A 57 4.17 -7.28 13.76
N GLY A 58 3.27 -6.30 13.76
CA GLY A 58 3.63 -4.89 13.64
C GLY A 58 3.72 -4.37 12.19
N HIS A 59 3.75 -5.26 11.19
CA HIS A 59 3.80 -4.89 9.76
C HIS A 59 2.67 -3.96 9.27
N PRO A 60 1.40 -4.11 9.70
CA PRO A 60 0.34 -3.19 9.26
C PRO A 60 0.57 -1.74 9.68
N TYR A 61 1.31 -1.52 10.76
CA TYR A 61 1.33 -0.22 11.45
C TYR A 61 2.54 0.65 11.07
N LYS A 62 3.07 0.45 9.87
CA LYS A 62 4.17 1.28 9.38
C LYS A 62 3.71 2.70 9.08
N LEU A 63 2.47 2.87 8.63
CA LEU A 63 1.85 4.16 8.41
C LEU A 63 0.42 4.11 8.97
N THR A 64 0.13 4.78 10.07
CA THR A 64 -1.21 4.70 10.70
C THR A 64 -1.92 6.02 10.55
N LYS A 65 -3.12 6.02 9.98
CA LYS A 65 -3.93 7.22 9.82
C LYS A 65 -4.39 7.74 11.18
N ILE A 66 -4.35 9.07 11.34
CA ILE A 66 -4.79 9.77 12.53
C ILE A 66 -6.06 10.56 12.21
N ASP A 67 -7.09 10.36 13.02
CA ASP A 67 -8.41 10.98 12.84
C ASP A 67 -8.64 12.12 13.85
N GLY A 68 -7.59 12.93 14.07
CA GLY A 68 -7.62 14.08 15.00
C GLY A 68 -7.53 13.75 16.49
N VAL A 69 -7.38 12.47 16.84
CA VAL A 69 -7.26 11.99 18.23
C VAL A 69 -6.04 11.09 18.40
N ALA A 70 -5.61 10.90 19.65
CA ALA A 70 -4.49 10.02 19.97
C ALA A 70 -4.76 8.58 19.46
N PRO A 71 -3.77 7.90 18.87
CA PRO A 71 -3.92 6.56 18.28
C PRO A 71 -3.92 5.44 19.34
N THR A 72 -4.66 5.62 20.43
CA THR A 72 -4.64 4.69 21.57
C THR A 72 -5.26 3.33 21.25
N ASP A 73 -6.19 3.30 20.30
CA ASP A 73 -6.88 2.10 19.81
C ASP A 73 -6.29 1.54 18.52
N LYS A 74 -5.42 2.29 17.84
CA LYS A 74 -4.80 1.91 16.56
C LYS A 74 -3.62 0.94 16.73
N PHE A 75 -3.11 0.77 17.95
CA PHE A 75 -2.04 -0.17 18.25
C PHE A 75 -2.47 -1.13 19.36
N PRO A 76 -2.01 -2.39 19.33
CA PRO A 76 -2.14 -3.27 20.48
C PRO A 76 -1.53 -2.64 21.73
N THR A 77 -2.26 -2.73 22.84
CA THR A 77 -1.88 -2.22 24.15
C THR A 77 -0.59 -2.89 24.67
N PHE A 78 -0.35 -4.13 24.25
CA PHE A 78 0.89 -4.85 24.47
C PHE A 78 1.58 -5.12 23.14
N SER A 79 2.86 -4.76 23.06
CA SER A 79 3.77 -5.20 22.01
C SER A 79 4.89 -5.96 22.71
N ALA A 80 5.32 -7.10 22.16
CA ALA A 80 6.45 -7.85 22.71
C ALA A 80 7.76 -7.03 22.74
N PHE A 81 7.77 -5.86 22.11
CA PHE A 81 8.95 -5.02 21.92
C PHE A 81 9.03 -3.81 22.87
N ASN A 82 7.94 -3.44 23.56
CA ASN A 82 7.96 -2.31 24.49
C ASN A 82 7.00 -2.47 25.67
N SER A 83 7.36 -1.84 26.79
CA SER A 83 6.54 -1.77 28.01
C SER A 83 5.98 -0.35 28.25
N VAL A 84 6.08 0.52 27.25
CA VAL A 84 5.60 1.90 27.34
C VAL A 84 4.11 1.95 27.09
N ASP A 85 3.40 2.61 28.00
CA ASP A 85 1.99 2.91 27.85
C ASP A 85 1.77 3.84 26.65
N LYS A 86 1.09 3.37 25.62
CA LYS A 86 0.84 4.16 24.41
C LYS A 86 -0.24 5.22 24.59
N THR A 87 -0.99 5.17 25.70
CA THR A 87 -2.07 6.12 25.98
C THR A 87 -1.58 7.49 26.43
N VAL A 88 -0.29 7.61 26.77
CA VAL A 88 0.33 8.85 27.26
C VAL A 88 1.21 9.54 26.23
N ILE A 89 1.14 9.13 24.96
CA ILE A 89 1.96 9.74 23.92
C ILE A 89 1.29 11.04 23.47
N GLU A 90 2.02 12.13 23.63
CA GLU A 90 1.62 13.43 23.11
C GLU A 90 2.25 13.70 21.72
N PRO A 91 1.58 14.49 20.86
CA PRO A 91 2.18 15.05 19.65
C PRO A 91 3.49 15.81 19.93
N PRO A 92 4.31 16.09 18.91
CA PRO A 92 5.42 17.03 19.04
C PRO A 92 4.95 18.42 19.48
N ALA A 93 5.82 19.17 20.13
CA ALA A 93 5.54 20.51 20.62
C ALA A 93 5.07 21.41 19.46
N GLY A 94 3.94 22.10 19.70
CA GLY A 94 3.31 22.97 18.71
C GLY A 94 2.28 22.30 17.82
N TYR A 95 2.05 20.99 17.97
CA TYR A 95 1.03 20.23 17.24
C TYR A 95 -0.05 19.70 18.19
N ALA A 96 -1.29 19.71 17.72
CA ALA A 96 -2.37 18.88 18.24
C ALA A 96 -2.50 17.61 17.39
N TRP A 97 -3.22 16.61 17.89
CA TRP A 97 -3.57 15.43 17.08
C TRP A 97 -4.38 15.78 15.83
N ALA A 98 -5.12 16.90 15.86
CA ALA A 98 -5.83 17.43 14.71
C ALA A 98 -4.90 17.93 13.58
N ASP A 99 -3.65 18.30 13.91
CA ASP A 99 -2.67 18.80 12.94
C ASP A 99 -1.85 17.65 12.32
N ILE A 100 -2.17 16.39 12.63
CA ILE A 100 -1.43 15.19 12.25
C ILE A 100 -2.30 14.32 11.36
N SER A 101 -1.82 14.02 10.15
CA SER A 101 -2.51 13.15 9.20
C SER A 101 -2.20 11.66 9.45
N TYR A 102 -0.96 11.33 9.80
CA TYR A 102 -0.49 9.96 9.99
C TYR A 102 0.66 9.88 11.00
N THR A 103 0.83 8.69 11.61
CA THR A 103 2.07 8.31 12.29
C THR A 103 2.91 7.39 11.42
N ILE A 104 4.24 7.53 11.52
CA ILE A 104 5.21 6.67 10.85
C ILE A 104 5.83 5.71 11.88
N GLY A 105 5.30 4.49 11.91
CA GLY A 105 5.53 3.52 12.99
C GLY A 105 4.57 3.74 14.16
N GLY A 106 5.02 3.44 15.38
CA GLY A 106 4.21 3.51 16.61
C GLY A 106 3.89 2.16 17.26
N TYR A 107 4.06 1.06 16.52
CA TYR A 107 3.81 -0.28 17.08
C TYR A 107 4.84 -0.70 18.15
N GLY A 108 6.13 -0.64 17.79
CA GLY A 108 7.19 -1.33 18.53
C GLY A 108 8.33 -0.42 18.99
N TRP A 109 8.96 0.32 18.08
CA TRP A 109 10.23 0.99 18.37
C TRP A 109 10.12 2.51 18.35
N LYS A 110 9.75 3.09 17.22
CA LYS A 110 9.74 4.56 17.04
C LYS A 110 8.47 5.04 16.38
N MET A 111 8.05 6.23 16.77
CA MET A 111 7.00 6.99 16.12
C MET A 111 7.54 8.35 15.67
N ARG A 112 7.18 8.72 14.45
CA ARG A 112 7.25 10.07 13.91
C ARG A 112 5.86 10.42 13.39
N TRP A 113 5.68 11.67 12.97
CA TRP A 113 4.38 12.20 12.59
C TRP A 113 4.47 12.92 11.25
N MET A 114 3.35 12.92 10.53
CA MET A 114 3.17 13.73 9.33
C MET A 114 2.15 14.83 9.60
N ASP A 115 2.41 16.03 9.10
CA ASP A 115 1.43 17.12 9.16
C ASP A 115 0.27 16.91 8.18
N GLU A 116 -0.73 17.78 8.21
CA GLU A 116 -1.89 17.73 7.31
C GLU A 116 -1.53 17.88 5.82
N ASN A 117 -0.36 18.44 5.50
CA ASN A 117 0.12 18.60 4.13
C ASN A 117 0.94 17.40 3.64
N GLY A 118 1.13 16.38 4.48
CA GLY A 118 1.88 15.17 4.13
C GLY A 118 3.40 15.28 4.30
N TYR A 119 3.89 16.36 4.92
CA TYR A 119 5.31 16.47 5.28
C TYR A 119 5.58 15.77 6.61
N ILE A 120 6.74 15.12 6.71
CA ILE A 120 7.23 14.61 7.98
C ILE A 120 7.54 15.80 8.89
N ILE A 121 7.06 15.76 10.13
CA ILE A 121 7.37 16.77 11.14
C ILE A 121 8.83 16.56 11.60
N THR A 122 9.67 17.58 11.43
CA THR A 122 11.13 17.55 11.67
C THR A 122 11.59 18.67 12.61
N GLN A 123 12.90 18.84 12.75
CA GLN A 123 13.58 19.97 13.42
C GLN A 123 13.43 20.04 14.94
N ASN A 124 12.21 20.04 15.48
CA ASN A 124 11.96 20.13 16.93
C ASN A 124 12.52 18.90 17.64
N ASP A 125 12.96 19.08 18.89
CA ASP A 125 13.68 18.08 19.70
C ASP A 125 12.83 16.88 20.14
N ASP A 126 11.54 16.87 19.79
CA ASP A 126 10.57 15.85 20.18
C ASP A 126 9.82 15.19 19.02
N THR A 127 10.34 15.34 17.80
CA THR A 127 9.73 14.85 16.55
C THR A 127 9.95 13.37 16.25
N GLN A 128 10.66 12.65 17.12
CA GLN A 128 10.71 11.20 17.16
C GLN A 128 10.60 10.70 18.61
N TYR A 129 9.63 9.83 18.85
CA TYR A 129 9.44 9.13 20.12
C TYR A 129 10.04 7.73 20.08
N ASN A 130 10.75 7.32 21.14
CA ASN A 130 11.25 5.96 21.33
C ASN A 130 10.40 5.21 22.38
N PHE A 131 9.82 4.08 22.00
CA PHE A 131 9.02 3.25 22.89
C PHE A 131 9.85 2.35 23.80
N GLU A 132 11.15 2.24 23.60
CA GLU A 132 12.02 1.47 24.50
C GLU A 132 12.12 2.12 25.89
N ASP A 133 12.28 3.45 25.91
CA ASP A 133 12.60 4.22 27.12
C ASP A 133 11.77 5.51 27.28
N GLY A 134 10.85 5.79 26.35
CA GLY A 134 10.04 7.00 26.32
C GLY A 134 10.81 8.26 25.92
N SER A 135 12.06 8.13 25.46
CA SER A 135 12.87 9.27 25.05
C SER A 135 12.34 9.93 23.77
N ARG A 136 12.65 11.22 23.64
CA ARG A 136 12.29 12.08 22.51
C ARG A 136 13.55 12.71 21.95
N VAL A 137 13.65 12.73 20.62
CA VAL A 137 14.77 13.35 19.90
C VAL A 137 14.26 14.02 18.62
N ALA A 138 15.03 14.97 18.10
CA ALA A 138 14.77 15.53 16.78
C ALA A 138 14.95 14.49 15.66
N TYR A 139 13.95 14.36 14.81
CA TYR A 139 14.06 13.73 13.50
C TYR A 139 14.46 14.78 12.47
N HIS A 140 15.47 14.51 11.65
CA HIS A 140 15.97 15.46 10.66
C HIS A 140 16.18 16.88 11.25
N PRO A 141 17.08 17.04 12.24
CA PRO A 141 17.22 18.28 13.01
C PRO A 141 17.64 19.50 12.17
N ASN A 142 18.21 19.28 10.98
CA ASN A 142 18.72 20.34 10.11
C ASN A 142 17.75 20.68 8.96
N ASP A 143 16.69 19.90 8.78
CA ASP A 143 15.71 20.13 7.73
C ASP A 143 14.54 20.93 8.28
N PRO A 144 14.18 22.08 7.68
CA PRO A 144 13.07 22.89 8.17
C PRO A 144 11.75 22.13 8.20
N ILE A 145 10.87 22.52 9.14
CA ILE A 145 9.50 22.01 9.19
C ILE A 145 8.82 22.27 7.83
N GLY A 146 8.09 21.28 7.33
CA GLY A 146 7.34 21.38 6.07
C GLY A 146 8.20 21.24 4.80
N THR A 147 9.42 20.67 4.88
CA THR A 147 10.28 20.47 3.69
C THR A 147 10.55 19.02 3.34
N ILE A 148 10.28 18.07 4.25
CA ILE A 148 10.55 16.65 4.02
C ILE A 148 9.25 15.94 3.67
N GLU A 149 9.03 15.70 2.38
CA GLU A 149 7.90 14.91 1.88
C GLU A 149 8.04 13.45 2.31
N TYR A 150 6.91 12.78 2.55
CA TYR A 150 6.91 11.35 2.80
C TYR A 150 6.84 10.55 1.50
N ASP A 151 8.00 10.02 1.07
CA ASP A 151 8.13 9.19 -0.14
C ASP A 151 8.30 7.69 0.15
N CYS A 152 8.46 7.34 1.42
CA CYS A 152 8.70 5.98 1.89
C CYS A 152 7.49 5.05 1.65
N GLY A 153 6.30 5.62 1.44
CA GLY A 153 5.06 4.90 1.24
C GLY A 153 5.12 3.92 0.07
N ARG A 154 5.79 4.30 -1.03
CA ARG A 154 5.96 3.47 -2.23
C ARG A 154 6.45 2.04 -1.94
N CYS A 155 7.27 1.87 -0.90
CA CYS A 155 7.86 0.57 -0.54
C CYS A 155 7.31 0.00 0.77
N HIS A 156 6.66 0.82 1.59
CA HIS A 156 6.30 0.49 2.97
C HIS A 156 4.79 0.46 3.22
N THR A 157 4.01 0.60 2.15
CA THR A 157 2.54 0.59 2.18
C THR A 157 2.02 -0.16 0.97
N THR A 158 0.74 -0.52 1.00
CA THR A 158 0.00 -1.10 -0.10
C THR A 158 -0.97 -0.06 -0.66
N GLY A 159 -1.24 -0.11 -1.97
CA GLY A 159 -2.13 0.86 -2.62
C GLY A 159 -1.61 2.30 -2.60
N TRP A 160 -0.30 2.51 -2.45
CA TRP A 160 0.28 3.87 -2.38
C TRP A 160 0.08 4.66 -3.67
N VAL A 161 -0.50 5.84 -3.56
CA VAL A 161 -0.60 6.84 -4.62
C VAL A 161 0.13 8.11 -4.18
N LEU A 162 0.98 8.66 -5.04
CA LEU A 162 1.57 9.98 -4.80
C LEU A 162 0.60 11.07 -5.22
N SER A 163 0.61 12.17 -4.47
CA SER A 163 -0.32 13.31 -4.59
C SER A 163 -0.41 14.02 -5.95
N ASP A 164 0.35 13.59 -6.97
CA ASP A 164 0.20 14.08 -8.34
C ASP A 164 -0.86 13.30 -9.15
N ASP A 165 -1.37 12.19 -8.61
CA ASP A 165 -2.45 11.39 -9.19
C ASP A 165 -3.68 11.47 -8.27
N ASP A 166 -4.78 12.06 -8.76
CA ASP A 166 -6.03 12.46 -8.07
C ASP A 166 -6.85 11.33 -7.38
N VAL A 167 -6.24 10.30 -6.79
CA VAL A 167 -6.95 9.18 -6.15
C VAL A 167 -6.26 8.76 -4.85
N ALA A 168 -6.32 9.61 -3.83
CA ALA A 168 -5.84 9.29 -2.48
C ALA A 168 -7.01 8.99 -1.53
N GLU A 169 -7.74 7.90 -1.77
CA GLU A 169 -8.62 7.32 -0.74
C GLU A 169 -8.15 5.89 -0.44
N ASN A 170 -7.76 5.67 0.84
CA ASN A 170 -7.37 4.39 1.46
C ASN A 170 -6.04 3.73 1.03
N ASN A 171 -4.91 4.45 1.15
CA ASN A 171 -3.55 3.87 1.00
C ASN A 171 -3.09 2.97 2.18
N GLN A 172 -4.01 2.46 3.00
CA GLN A 172 -3.72 1.65 4.18
C GLN A 172 -4.94 0.80 4.55
N ASP A 173 -5.14 -0.33 3.89
CA ASP A 173 -5.88 -1.47 4.45
C ASP A 173 -5.06 -2.76 4.30
#